data_AF-A0A7K4BHL9-F1
#
_entry.id   AF-A0A7K4BHL9-F1
#
_cell.length_a   1.000
_cell.length_b   1.000
_cell.length_c   1.000
_cell.angle_alpha   90.00
_cell.angle_beta   90.00
_cell.angle_gamma   90.00
#
_symmetry.space_group_name_H-M   'P 1'
#
loop_
_entity.id
_entity.type
_entity.pdbx_description
1 polymer ?
#
loop_
_entity_poly.entity_id
_entity_poly.type
_entity_poly.pdbx_seq_one_letter_code
_entity_poly.pdbx_strand_id
1 'polypeptide(L)'
;MRRIYHRFPQQIDLDFELARPFQEILLCLARLHDTHITSKGGGGLIKERALIQVADKRTRFLDIDDLVPFPEHISEAADFRLAFQRTLLTPEKRLPVAENVFYLRMIDKGSVTECYAAKESPHGDMDAMDLRRLLKGACE
;
A
#
# COMPACT_ATOMS: atom_id res chain seq x y z
N MET A 1 5.97 22.22 -1.29
CA MET A 1 5.34 21.02 -1.87
C MET A 1 6.34 20.30 -2.77
N ARG A 2 6.51 18.98 -2.62
CA ARG A 2 7.57 18.20 -3.27
C ARG A 2 6.97 16.98 -3.97
N ARG A 3 7.41 16.71 -5.21
CA ARG A 3 7.18 15.42 -5.87
C ARG A 3 8.24 14.43 -5.39
N ILE A 4 7.82 13.23 -4.97
CA ILE A 4 8.78 12.24 -4.45
C ILE A 4 8.80 11.00 -5.33
N TYR A 5 9.98 10.76 -5.90
CA TYR A 5 10.19 9.71 -6.89
C TYR A 5 11.22 8.71 -6.38
N HIS A 6 10.80 7.44 -6.36
CA HIS A 6 11.67 6.28 -6.33
C HIS A 6 12.04 5.89 -7.77
N ARG A 7 13.06 5.03 -7.94
CA ARG A 7 13.28 4.32 -9.20
C ARG A 7 12.20 3.25 -9.36
N PHE A 8 11.01 3.70 -9.74
CA PHE A 8 9.84 2.85 -9.88
C PHE A 8 10.08 1.72 -10.90
N PRO A 9 9.53 0.52 -10.68
CA PRO A 9 9.67 -0.60 -11.61
C PRO A 9 9.26 -0.23 -13.04
N GLN A 10 9.98 -0.76 -14.03
CA GLN A 10 9.65 -0.54 -15.45
C GLN A 10 8.45 -1.38 -15.89
N GLN A 11 8.29 -2.57 -15.30
CA GLN A 11 7.14 -3.42 -15.53
C GLN A 11 6.04 -3.04 -14.53
N ILE A 12 4.88 -2.68 -15.07
CA ILE A 12 3.67 -2.35 -14.32
C ILE A 12 2.72 -3.53 -14.48
N ASP A 13 2.19 -4.04 -13.37
CA ASP A 13 1.25 -5.16 -13.37
C ASP A 13 -0.18 -4.68 -13.59
N LEU A 14 -0.52 -3.49 -13.07
CA LEU A 14 -1.83 -2.89 -13.22
C LEU A 14 -1.78 -1.36 -13.23
N ASP A 15 -2.50 -0.78 -14.16
CA ASP A 15 -2.86 0.64 -14.22
C ASP A 15 -4.35 0.78 -13.90
N PHE A 16 -4.70 1.67 -12.98
CA PHE A 16 -6.08 1.93 -12.58
C PHE A 16 -6.27 3.31 -12.00
N GLU A 17 -7.53 3.75 -11.97
CA GLU A 17 -7.93 5.00 -11.33
C GLU A 17 -8.72 4.75 -10.04
N LEU A 18 -8.50 5.65 -9.07
CA LEU A 18 -9.36 5.84 -7.92
C LEU A 18 -10.14 7.14 -8.12
N ALA A 19 -11.47 7.04 -8.10
CA ALA A 19 -12.38 8.18 -8.32
C ALA A 19 -12.50 9.09 -7.08
N ARG A 20 -11.34 9.45 -6.49
CA ARG A 20 -11.23 10.38 -5.38
C ARG A 20 -9.98 11.26 -5.51
N PRO A 21 -9.99 12.47 -4.93
CA PRO A 21 -8.83 13.35 -4.91
C PRO A 21 -7.61 12.72 -4.23
N PHE A 22 -6.42 13.07 -4.71
CA PHE A 22 -5.14 12.53 -4.24
C PHE A 22 -4.96 12.65 -2.72
N GLN A 23 -5.31 13.81 -2.14
CA GLN A 23 -5.21 14.06 -0.71
C GLN A 23 -6.11 13.14 0.13
N GLU A 24 -7.31 12.81 -0.37
CA GLU A 24 -8.18 11.86 0.32
C GLU A 24 -7.57 10.47 0.34
N ILE A 25 -6.97 10.02 -0.78
CA ILE A 25 -6.30 8.72 -0.82
C ILE A 25 -5.09 8.69 0.13
N LEU A 26 -4.29 9.77 0.21
CA LEU A 26 -3.19 9.85 1.18
C LEU A 26 -3.68 9.66 2.63
N LEU A 27 -4.81 10.27 2.99
CA LEU A 27 -5.43 10.08 4.31
C LEU A 27 -5.92 8.65 4.50
N CYS A 28 -6.44 8.01 3.46
CA CYS A 28 -6.86 6.61 3.52
C CYS A 28 -5.66 5.67 3.72
N LEU A 29 -4.56 5.90 3.00
CA LEU A 29 -3.31 5.15 3.20
C LEU A 29 -2.80 5.36 4.63
N ALA A 30 -2.79 6.60 5.13
CA ALA A 30 -2.41 6.88 6.50
C ALA A 30 -3.26 6.12 7.52
N ARG A 31 -4.58 6.03 7.31
CA ARG A 31 -5.47 5.24 8.16
C ARG A 31 -5.30 3.72 8.01
N LEU A 32 -4.87 3.24 6.85
CA LEU A 32 -4.65 1.82 6.58
C LEU A 32 -3.32 1.34 7.16
N HIS A 33 -2.32 2.21 7.26
CA HIS A 33 -1.02 1.87 7.84
C HIS A 33 -1.15 1.35 9.26
N ASP A 34 -0.40 0.29 9.55
CA ASP A 34 -0.38 -0.47 10.80
C ASP A 34 -1.75 -1.00 11.29
N THR A 35 -2.76 -0.97 10.42
CA THR A 35 -4.03 -1.60 10.73
C THR A 35 -3.92 -3.11 10.66
N HIS A 36 -4.78 -3.76 11.44
CA HIS A 36 -4.83 -5.19 11.54
C HIS A 36 -6.25 -5.70 11.35
N ILE A 37 -6.41 -6.66 10.44
CA ILE A 37 -7.68 -7.36 10.21
C ILE A 37 -7.47 -8.82 10.55
N THR A 38 -8.45 -9.44 11.22
CA THR A 38 -8.41 -10.87 11.50
C THR A 38 -9.57 -11.55 10.78
N SER A 39 -9.28 -12.61 10.04
CA SER A 39 -10.27 -13.41 9.32
C SER A 39 -10.11 -14.89 9.64
N LYS A 40 -11.17 -15.69 9.45
CA LYS A 40 -11.12 -17.14 9.65
C LYS A 40 -10.67 -17.81 8.35
N GLY A 41 -9.53 -18.49 8.38
CA GLY A 41 -9.00 -19.30 7.28
C GLY A 41 -9.13 -20.80 7.54
N GLY A 42 -8.78 -21.61 6.54
CA GLY A 42 -8.89 -23.08 6.62
C GLY A 42 -8.03 -23.73 7.71
N GLY A 43 -6.94 -23.08 8.13
CA GLY A 43 -6.02 -23.57 9.16
C GLY A 43 -6.08 -22.84 10.51
N GLY A 44 -6.99 -21.87 10.69
CA GLY A 44 -7.07 -21.03 11.89
C GLY A 44 -7.40 -19.58 11.59
N LEU A 45 -7.16 -18.68 12.56
CA LEU A 45 -7.35 -17.24 12.35
C LEU A 45 -6.14 -16.67 11.60
N ILE A 46 -6.36 -15.89 10.55
CA ILE A 46 -5.32 -15.16 9.83
C ILE A 46 -5.37 -13.71 10.27
N LYS A 47 -4.24 -13.19 10.76
CA LYS A 47 -4.02 -11.77 11.01
C LYS A 47 -3.32 -11.17 9.79
N GLU A 48 -3.92 -10.16 9.20
CA GLU A 48 -3.36 -9.32 8.16
C GLU A 48 -2.91 -8.00 8.76
N ARG A 49 -1.71 -7.53 8.39
CA ARG A 49 -1.16 -6.23 8.75
C ARG A 49 -0.77 -5.50 7.47
N ALA A 50 -1.20 -4.25 7.32
CA ALA A 50 -0.75 -3.39 6.23
C ALA A 50 0.35 -2.44 6.74
N LEU A 51 1.48 -2.40 6.04
CA LEU A 51 2.57 -1.48 6.29
C LEU A 51 2.77 -0.65 5.03
N ILE A 52 2.80 0.67 5.20
CA ILE A 52 2.87 1.61 4.09
C ILE A 52 4.06 2.52 4.33
N GLN A 53 4.87 2.67 3.30
CA GLN A 53 6.04 3.55 3.31
C GLN A 53 5.96 4.44 2.07
N VAL A 54 6.47 5.66 2.17
CA VAL A 54 6.55 6.59 1.04
C VAL A 54 8.00 6.83 0.66
N ALA A 55 8.27 7.00 -0.62
CA ALA A 55 9.58 7.42 -1.07
C ALA A 55 9.94 8.76 -0.40
N ASP A 56 11.19 8.93 0.03
CA ASP A 56 11.78 10.25 0.38
C ASP A 56 12.72 10.73 -0.73
N LYS A 57 13.47 9.80 -1.30
CA LYS A 57 14.48 10.03 -2.34
C LYS A 57 14.45 8.87 -3.33
N ARG A 58 15.29 8.97 -4.37
CA ARG A 58 15.39 7.99 -5.46
C ARG A 58 15.52 6.53 -5.05
N THR A 59 16.04 6.22 -3.86
CA THR A 59 16.37 4.85 -3.45
C THR A 59 15.86 4.46 -2.07
N ARG A 60 15.11 5.33 -1.39
CA ARG A 60 14.68 5.09 0.00
C ARG A 60 13.21 5.38 0.20
N PHE A 61 12.57 4.47 0.92
CA PHE A 61 11.25 4.64 1.50
C PHE A 61 11.41 4.95 2.98
N LEU A 62 10.60 5.87 3.48
CA LEU A 62 10.44 6.17 4.90
C LEU A 62 9.10 5.62 5.36
N ASP A 63 9.03 5.24 6.63
CA ASP A 63 7.75 4.97 7.24
C ASP A 63 6.89 6.25 7.20
N ILE A 64 5.59 6.09 6.99
CA ILE A 64 4.70 7.25 6.96
C ILE A 64 4.54 7.88 8.35
N ASP A 65 4.74 7.09 9.42
CA ASP A 65 4.74 7.57 10.80
C ASP A 65 5.90 8.54 11.08
N ASP A 66 7.00 8.42 10.32
CA ASP A 66 8.16 9.33 10.42
C ASP A 66 7.92 10.68 9.72
N LEU A 67 6.78 10.84 9.03
CA LEU A 67 6.42 12.01 8.24
C LEU A 67 5.19 12.67 8.84
N VAL A 68 5.39 13.58 9.78
CA VAL A 68 4.28 14.32 10.40
C VAL A 68 4.40 15.82 10.10
N PRO A 69 3.39 16.44 9.42
CA PRO A 69 2.18 15.85 8.84
C PRO A 69 2.37 15.30 7.41
N PHE A 70 2.04 14.01 7.22
CA PHE A 70 2.23 13.26 5.97
C PHE A 70 1.56 13.87 4.71
N PRO A 71 0.30 14.33 4.75
CA PRO A 71 -0.40 14.81 3.55
C PRO A 71 0.12 16.15 3.02
N GLU A 72 0.63 17.01 3.91
CA GLU A 72 1.05 18.37 3.56
C GLU A 72 2.38 18.41 2.80
N HIS A 73 3.13 17.32 2.81
CA HIS A 73 4.44 17.22 2.17
C HIS A 73 4.40 16.71 0.73
N ILE A 74 3.26 16.18 0.27
CA ILE A 74 3.12 15.50 -1.03
C ILE A 74 2.00 16.19 -1.83
N SER A 75 2.34 16.69 -3.03
CA SER A 75 1.41 17.56 -3.78
C SER A 75 0.79 16.97 -5.03
N GLU A 76 1.55 16.20 -5.79
CA GLU A 76 1.17 15.89 -7.18
C GLU A 76 1.48 14.44 -7.58
N ALA A 77 2.53 13.86 -7.01
CA ALA A 77 2.86 12.46 -7.22
C ALA A 77 3.74 11.94 -6.08
N ALA A 78 3.49 10.68 -5.70
CA ALA A 78 4.33 9.94 -4.77
C ALA A 78 4.39 8.46 -5.12
N ASP A 79 5.55 7.87 -4.82
CA ASP A 79 5.77 6.44 -4.89
C ASP A 79 5.69 5.86 -3.47
N PHE A 80 4.96 4.77 -3.33
CA PHE A 80 4.75 4.05 -2.08
C PHE A 80 5.26 2.62 -2.20
N ARG A 81 5.65 2.06 -1.06
CA ARG A 81 5.85 0.63 -0.86
C ARG A 81 4.81 0.16 0.14
N LEU A 82 3.93 -0.74 -0.27
CA LEU A 82 2.89 -1.34 0.56
C LEU A 82 3.26 -2.80 0.81
N ALA A 83 3.35 -3.20 2.07
CA ALA A 83 3.57 -4.58 2.48
C ALA A 83 2.34 -5.10 3.24
N PHE A 84 1.79 -6.22 2.80
CA PHE A 84 0.69 -6.92 3.43
C PHE A 84 1.20 -8.23 4.03
N GLN A 85 1.29 -8.26 5.35
CA GLN A 85 1.83 -9.39 6.09
C GLN A 85 0.70 -10.24 6.65
N ARG A 86 0.66 -11.51 6.26
CA ARG A 86 -0.31 -12.49 6.76
C ARG A 86 0.36 -13.40 7.77
N THR A 87 -0.24 -13.51 8.95
CA THR A 87 0.21 -14.37 10.03
C THR A 87 -0.92 -15.31 10.45
N LEU A 88 -0.71 -16.61 10.38
CA LEU A 88 -1.60 -17.60 10.97
C LEU A 88 -1.44 -17.58 12.49
N LEU A 89 -2.56 -17.44 13.17
CA LEU A 89 -2.69 -17.50 14.62
C LEU A 89 -3.25 -18.88 14.98
N THR A 90 -2.42 -19.71 15.62
CA THR A 90 -2.87 -20.94 16.31
C THR A 90 -2.79 -20.71 17.82
N PRO A 91 -3.41 -21.57 18.65
CA PRO A 91 -3.28 -21.47 20.10
C PRO A 91 -1.83 -21.52 20.59
N GLU A 92 -0.96 -22.24 19.88
CA GLU A 92 0.42 -22.52 20.29
C GLU A 92 1.44 -21.54 19.69
N LYS A 93 1.17 -20.99 18.51
CA LYS A 93 2.16 -20.19 17.76
C LYS A 93 1.55 -19.20 16.78
N ARG A 94 2.38 -18.24 16.40
CA ARG A 94 2.12 -17.29 15.32
C ARG A 94 3.08 -17.58 14.17
N LEU A 95 2.55 -17.85 12.99
CA LEU A 95 3.32 -18.27 11.82
C LEU A 95 3.13 -17.27 10.68
N PRO A 96 4.20 -16.63 10.18
CA PRO A 96 4.13 -15.92 8.90
C PRO A 96 3.71 -16.90 7.80
N VAL A 97 2.66 -16.58 7.06
CA VAL A 97 2.15 -17.45 5.97
C VAL A 97 2.32 -16.84 4.59
N ALA A 98 2.25 -15.51 4.49
CA ALA A 98 2.51 -14.79 3.25
C ALA A 98 2.94 -13.36 3.56
N GLU A 99 3.74 -12.79 2.66
CA GLU A 99 4.00 -11.36 2.60
C GLU A 99 3.86 -10.94 1.14
N ASN A 100 3.01 -9.95 0.88
CA ASN A 100 2.84 -9.38 -0.45
C ASN A 100 3.31 -7.94 -0.43
N VAL A 101 4.30 -7.62 -1.25
CA VAL A 101 4.85 -6.27 -1.34
C VAL A 101 4.55 -5.70 -2.73
N PHE A 102 4.02 -4.48 -2.74
CA PHE A 102 3.72 -3.73 -3.94
C PHE A 102 4.39 -2.36 -3.92
N TYR A 103 4.92 -1.96 -5.07
CA TYR A 103 5.21 -0.57 -5.39
C TYR A 103 3.96 0.05 -6.01
N LEU A 104 3.55 1.21 -5.49
CA LEU A 104 2.41 1.97 -5.99
C LEU A 104 2.85 3.38 -6.31
N ARG A 105 2.71 3.81 -7.56
CA ARG A 105 2.85 5.21 -7.93
C ARG A 105 1.47 5.81 -8.02
N MET A 106 1.25 6.91 -7.32
CA MET A 106 0.02 7.69 -7.40
C MET A 106 0.30 9.05 -8.02
N ILE A 107 -0.58 9.50 -8.91
CA ILE A 107 -0.49 10.80 -9.57
C ILE A 107 -1.83 11.51 -9.44
N ASP A 108 -1.80 12.76 -8.98
CA ASP A 108 -2.96 13.63 -8.89
C ASP A 108 -3.43 14.07 -10.29
N LYS A 109 -4.71 13.88 -10.58
CA LYS A 109 -5.40 14.35 -11.80
C LYS A 109 -6.63 15.22 -11.46
N GLY A 110 -6.64 15.83 -10.28
CA GLY A 110 -7.72 16.67 -9.78
C GLY A 110 -8.77 15.85 -9.03
N SER A 111 -9.87 15.50 -9.70
CA SER A 111 -10.96 14.75 -9.08
C SER A 111 -10.69 13.24 -8.98
N VAL A 112 -9.66 12.75 -9.67
CA VAL A 112 -9.26 11.35 -9.69
C VAL A 112 -7.77 11.21 -9.41
N THR A 113 -7.38 10.05 -8.91
CA THR A 113 -5.98 9.68 -8.70
C THR A 113 -5.63 8.50 -9.59
N GLU A 114 -4.62 8.68 -10.45
CA GLU A 114 -4.09 7.63 -11.32
C GLU A 114 -3.06 6.81 -10.54
N CYS A 115 -3.16 5.49 -10.64
CA CYS A 115 -2.38 4.54 -9.85
C CYS A 115 -1.71 3.49 -10.73
N TYR A 116 -0.39 3.34 -10.58
CA TYR A 116 0.37 2.26 -11.21
C TYR A 116 0.89 1.33 -10.12
N ALA A 117 0.55 0.05 -10.22
CA ALA A 117 0.97 -0.97 -9.27
C ALA A 117 1.94 -1.96 -9.92
N ALA A 118 3.00 -2.30 -9.17
CA ALA A 118 3.94 -3.35 -9.53
C ALA A 118 4.28 -4.17 -8.28
N LYS A 119 4.20 -5.49 -8.38
CA LYS A 119 4.53 -6.40 -7.29
C LYS A 119 6.05 -6.57 -7.21
N GLU A 120 6.61 -6.47 -6.01
CA GLU A 120 8.06 -6.58 -5.79
C GLU A 120 8.59 -7.99 -6.09
N SER A 121 7.77 -9.01 -5.84
CA SER A 121 8.12 -10.41 -6.11
C SER A 121 6.91 -11.21 -6.56
N PRO A 122 7.08 -12.29 -7.34
CA PRO A 122 5.96 -13.15 -7.72
C PRO A 122 5.39 -13.96 -6.55
N HIS A 123 6.08 -14.00 -5.41
CA HIS A 123 5.66 -14.75 -4.22
C HIS A 123 4.49 -14.09 -3.48
N GLY A 124 3.84 -14.86 -2.61
CA GLY A 124 2.63 -14.45 -1.92
C GLY A 124 1.36 -14.76 -2.72
N ASP A 125 0.24 -14.39 -2.15
CA ASP A 125 -1.11 -14.84 -2.53
C ASP A 125 -2.05 -13.70 -2.95
N MET A 126 -1.51 -12.47 -3.09
CA MET A 126 -2.23 -11.32 -3.63
C MET A 126 -1.62 -10.87 -4.95
N ASP A 127 -2.45 -10.39 -5.86
CA ASP A 127 -2.00 -9.72 -7.09
C ASP A 127 -2.37 -8.22 -7.09
N ALA A 128 -2.04 -7.52 -8.18
CA ALA A 128 -2.32 -6.10 -8.32
C ALA A 128 -3.84 -5.78 -8.38
N MET A 129 -4.67 -6.73 -8.81
CA MET A 129 -6.13 -6.58 -8.78
C MET A 129 -6.66 -6.63 -7.34
N ASP A 130 -6.09 -7.48 -6.49
CA ASP A 130 -6.40 -7.51 -5.06
C ASP A 130 -5.99 -6.22 -4.37
N LEU A 131 -4.80 -5.68 -4.68
CA LEU A 131 -4.38 -4.36 -4.20
C LEU A 131 -5.40 -3.28 -4.58
N ARG A 132 -5.82 -3.23 -5.85
CA ARG A 132 -6.83 -2.27 -6.32
C ARG A 132 -8.14 -2.40 -5.54
N ARG A 133 -8.63 -3.62 -5.31
CA ARG A 133 -9.86 -3.86 -4.53
C ARG A 133 -9.71 -3.38 -3.10
N LEU A 134 -8.58 -3.66 -2.46
CA LEU A 134 -8.27 -3.24 -1.10
C LEU A 134 -8.23 -1.71 -1.00
N LEU A 135 -7.52 -1.03 -1.90
CA LEU A 135 -7.44 0.43 -1.91
C LEU A 135 -8.81 1.07 -2.14
N LYS A 136 -9.62 0.53 -3.07
CA LYS A 136 -11.00 1.01 -3.25
C LYS A 136 -11.82 0.86 -1.98
N GLY A 137 -11.81 -0.33 -1.36
CA GLY A 137 -12.58 -0.59 -0.14
C GLY A 137 -12.09 0.19 1.08
N ALA A 138 -10.78 0.45 1.21
CA ALA A 138 -10.23 1.25 2.31
C ALA A 138 -10.51 2.75 2.15
N CYS A 139 -10.77 3.19 0.92
CA CYS A 139 -11.11 4.57 0.62
C CYS A 139 -12.61 4.82 0.54
N GLU A 140 -13.46 3.79 0.45
CA GLU A 140 -14.94 3.90 0.41
C GLU A 140 -15.54 4.28 1.77
#